data_AF-A0A170W1G1-F1
#
_entry.id   AF-A0A170W1G1-F1
#
_cell.length_a   1.000
_cell.length_b   1.000
_cell.length_c   1.000
_cell.angle_alpha   90.00
_cell.angle_beta   90.00
_cell.angle_gamma   90.00
#
_symmetry.space_group_name_H-M   'P 1'
#
loop_
_entity.id
_entity.type
_entity.pdbx_description
1 polymer ?
#
loop_
_entity_poly.entity_id
_entity_poly.type
_entity_poly.pdbx_seq_one_letter_code
_entity_poly.pdbx_strand_id
1 'polypeptide(L)'
;TIPNSLAVFCMATYGEGDPTDNAMDFYEWLQNGEADLTGLNYAVFGLGNKTYEHFNEVAIYIDKRLEELGATRVFELGLGDDDANIEDDFITWKDKFWPTVCAHFGIESAGEDVSVRQYKLTEHIESIPDRVFTGEVARLHSLINQRPPFDVKNPYLAPIKVNREL
;
A
#
# COMPACT_ATOMS: atom_id res chain seq x y z
N THR A 1 3.65 21.04 11.89
CA THR A 1 3.93 19.69 12.44
C THR A 1 2.69 19.19 13.17
N ILE A 2 2.32 17.92 12.98
CA ILE A 2 1.21 17.29 13.71
C ILE A 2 1.84 16.66 14.97
N PRO A 3 1.38 17.01 16.18
CA PRO A 3 1.95 16.44 17.41
C PRO A 3 1.62 14.95 17.48
N ASN A 4 2.58 14.14 17.94
CA ASN A 4 2.43 12.69 18.13
C ASN A 4 1.91 11.95 16.89
N SER A 5 2.32 12.40 15.69
CA SER A 5 2.00 11.71 14.43
C SER A 5 3.13 10.80 13.99
N LEU A 6 2.77 9.72 13.30
CA LEU A 6 3.65 8.78 12.62
C LEU A 6 3.11 8.49 11.23
N ALA A 7 3.96 8.51 10.20
CA ALA A 7 3.64 8.02 8.86
C ALA A 7 4.34 6.68 8.61
N VAL A 8 3.60 5.67 8.17
CA VAL A 8 4.15 4.35 7.82
C VAL A 8 3.97 4.14 6.32
N PHE A 9 5.06 3.78 5.64
CA PHE A 9 5.08 3.55 4.20
C PHE A 9 5.31 2.06 3.92
N CYS A 10 4.32 1.38 3.34
CA CYS A 10 4.48 0.02 2.82
C CYS A 10 4.68 0.10 1.30
N MET A 11 5.92 -0.06 0.84
CA MET A 11 6.33 0.30 -0.51
C MET A 11 6.77 -0.94 -1.30
N ALA A 12 6.03 -1.30 -2.34
CA ALA A 12 6.45 -2.35 -3.26
C ALA A 12 7.33 -1.80 -4.38
N THR A 13 8.28 -2.62 -4.84
CA THR A 13 9.09 -2.34 -6.04
C THR A 13 8.52 -3.12 -7.22
N TYR A 14 8.41 -2.46 -8.38
CA TYR A 14 7.84 -3.05 -9.60
C TYR A 14 8.76 -2.80 -10.81
N GLY A 15 8.53 -3.52 -11.91
CA GLY A 15 9.33 -3.37 -13.14
C GLY A 15 10.83 -3.56 -12.89
N GLU A 16 11.64 -2.61 -13.34
CA GLU A 16 13.10 -2.61 -13.24
C GLU A 16 13.59 -1.74 -12.06
N GLY A 17 12.97 -1.88 -10.90
CA GLY A 17 13.30 -1.06 -9.71
C GLY A 17 12.44 0.20 -9.54
N ASP A 18 11.32 0.29 -10.24
CA ASP A 18 10.42 1.43 -10.26
C ASP A 18 9.35 1.37 -9.16
N PRO A 19 8.78 2.51 -8.72
CA PRO A 19 7.62 2.52 -7.83
C PRO A 19 6.38 1.92 -8.52
N THR A 20 5.43 1.44 -7.72
CA THR A 20 4.10 1.05 -8.24
C THR A 20 3.38 2.25 -8.84
N ASP A 21 2.48 2.02 -9.81
CA ASP A 21 1.75 3.08 -10.53
C ASP A 21 1.12 4.13 -9.62
N ASN A 22 0.54 3.71 -8.48
CA ASN A 22 -0.11 4.60 -7.52
C ASN A 22 0.86 5.40 -6.64
N ALA A 23 2.15 5.06 -6.64
CA ALA A 23 3.20 5.70 -5.86
C ALA A 23 4.13 6.59 -6.73
N MET A 24 3.99 6.56 -8.06
CA MET A 24 4.84 7.30 -8.99
C MET A 24 4.90 8.79 -8.66
N ASP A 25 3.75 9.47 -8.54
CA ASP A 25 3.70 10.91 -8.23
C ASP A 25 4.41 11.25 -6.92
N PHE A 26 4.30 10.39 -5.90
CA PHE A 26 4.97 10.58 -4.61
C PHE A 26 6.48 10.39 -4.72
N TYR A 27 6.91 9.38 -5.47
CA TYR A 27 8.31 9.10 -5.73
C TYR A 27 8.99 10.26 -6.50
N GLU A 28 8.34 10.76 -7.55
CA GLU A 28 8.82 11.94 -8.31
C GLU A 28 8.87 13.21 -7.44
N TRP A 29 7.87 13.41 -6.58
CA TRP A 29 7.85 14.53 -5.64
C TRP A 29 9.02 14.46 -4.64
N LEU A 30 9.36 13.28 -4.13
CA LEU A 30 10.52 13.08 -3.25
C LEU A 30 11.86 13.30 -3.98
N GLN A 31 11.95 12.86 -5.24
CA GLN A 31 13.16 13.03 -6.06
C GLN A 31 13.48 14.49 -6.34
N ASN A 32 12.46 15.27 -6.69
CA ASN A 32 12.64 16.65 -7.13
C ASN A 32 12.43 17.68 -6.00
N GLY A 33 11.90 17.24 -4.85
CA GLY A 33 11.53 18.11 -3.74
C GLY A 33 12.71 18.50 -2.86
N GLU A 34 12.69 19.74 -2.37
CA GLU A 34 13.57 20.26 -1.31
C GLU A 34 12.77 20.56 -0.03
N ALA A 35 11.69 19.80 0.19
CA ALA A 35 10.80 20.04 1.32
C ALA A 35 11.50 19.76 2.66
N ASP A 36 11.33 20.64 3.63
CA ASP A 36 11.75 20.38 5.01
C ASP A 36 10.69 19.52 5.72
N LEU A 37 11.05 18.28 6.00
CA LEU A 37 10.23 17.29 6.71
C LEU A 37 10.57 17.22 8.21
N THR A 38 11.26 18.22 8.76
CA THR A 38 11.54 18.31 10.20
C THR A 38 10.25 18.15 11.01
N GLY A 39 10.27 17.19 11.94
CA GLY A 39 9.15 16.84 12.80
C GLY A 39 8.16 15.83 12.21
N LEU A 40 8.41 15.30 11.01
CA LEU A 40 7.77 14.07 10.54
C LEU A 40 8.47 12.87 11.18
N ASN A 41 7.72 12.05 11.91
CA ASN A 41 8.19 10.73 12.32
C ASN A 41 7.72 9.70 11.29
N TYR A 42 8.60 8.78 10.89
CA TYR A 42 8.24 7.76 9.90
C TYR A 42 8.83 6.38 10.15
N ALA A 43 8.26 5.38 9.47
CA ALA A 43 8.85 4.05 9.30
C ALA A 43 8.50 3.51 7.89
N VAL A 44 9.35 2.65 7.34
CA VAL A 44 9.17 2.07 6.00
C VAL A 44 9.28 0.55 6.06
N PHE A 45 8.38 -0.14 5.38
CA PHE A 45 8.47 -1.56 5.09
C PHE A 45 8.44 -1.76 3.57
N GLY A 46 9.51 -2.34 3.04
CA GLY A 46 9.64 -2.65 1.62
C GLY A 46 9.07 -4.02 1.28
N LEU A 47 8.43 -4.10 0.10
CA LEU A 47 8.00 -5.34 -0.53
C LEU A 47 8.82 -5.52 -1.82
N GLY A 48 9.74 -6.47 -1.81
CA GLY A 48 10.61 -6.78 -2.93
C GLY A 48 10.71 -8.29 -3.17
N ASN A 49 11.55 -8.67 -4.13
CA ASN A 49 11.81 -10.07 -4.45
C ASN A 49 13.27 -10.21 -4.90
N LYS A 50 14.05 -11.07 -4.24
CA LYS A 50 15.51 -11.20 -4.51
C LYS A 50 15.86 -11.82 -5.86
N THR A 51 14.89 -12.37 -6.60
CA THR A 51 15.12 -12.85 -7.97
C THR A 51 15.28 -11.71 -8.98
N TYR A 52 14.89 -10.49 -8.60
CA TYR A 52 15.06 -9.29 -9.41
C TYR A 52 16.38 -8.58 -9.07
N GLU A 53 16.93 -7.88 -10.04
CA GLU A 53 18.18 -7.12 -9.88
C GLU A 53 18.05 -6.01 -8.80
N HIS A 54 16.91 -5.32 -8.80
CA HIS A 54 16.63 -4.18 -7.93
C HIS A 54 15.74 -4.57 -6.72
N PHE A 55 16.31 -5.35 -5.80
CA PHE A 55 15.61 -5.79 -4.58
C PHE A 55 15.27 -4.60 -3.64
N ASN A 56 13.98 -4.33 -3.44
CA ASN A 56 13.46 -3.29 -2.53
C ASN A 56 13.91 -1.85 -2.83
N GLU A 57 14.37 -1.57 -4.05
CA GLU A 57 14.97 -0.28 -4.46
C GLU A 57 14.12 0.94 -4.05
N VAL A 58 12.80 0.87 -4.26
CA VAL A 58 11.87 1.97 -3.97
C VAL A 58 11.79 2.26 -2.47
N ALA A 59 11.71 1.22 -1.64
CA ALA A 59 11.62 1.36 -0.19
C ALA A 59 12.93 1.90 0.39
N ILE A 60 14.07 1.41 -0.12
CA ILE A 60 15.41 1.88 0.24
C ILE A 60 15.56 3.37 -0.11
N TYR A 61 15.12 3.75 -1.31
CA TYR A 61 15.15 5.14 -1.76
C TYR A 61 14.29 6.04 -0.85
N ILE A 62 13.02 5.67 -0.62
CA ILE A 62 12.09 6.48 0.18
C ILE A 62 12.59 6.62 1.62
N ASP A 63 13.04 5.53 2.24
CA ASP A 63 13.56 5.55 3.60
C ASP A 63 14.75 6.51 3.74
N LYS A 64 15.71 6.44 2.80
CA LYS A 64 16.85 7.36 2.76
C LYS A 64 16.43 8.80 2.49
N ARG A 65 15.54 9.02 1.52
CA ARG A 65 15.15 10.36 1.08
C ARG A 65 14.37 11.11 2.15
N LEU A 66 13.51 10.43 2.92
CA LEU A 66 12.81 11.03 4.04
C LEU A 66 13.78 11.54 5.12
N GLU A 67 14.82 10.76 5.45
CA GLU A 67 15.87 11.16 6.39
C GLU A 67 16.68 12.36 5.86
N GLU A 68 17.07 12.35 4.58
CA GLU A 68 17.77 13.48 3.94
C GLU A 68 16.96 14.79 3.99
N LEU A 69 15.63 14.70 3.95
CA LEU A 69 14.71 15.84 4.05
C LEU A 69 14.39 16.24 5.50
N GLY A 70 15.01 15.60 6.50
CA GLY A 70 14.90 15.97 7.92
C GLY A 70 13.82 15.23 8.70
N ALA A 71 13.16 14.23 8.11
CA ALA A 71 12.25 13.37 8.85
C ALA A 71 13.01 12.47 9.84
N THR A 72 12.36 12.07 10.93
CA THR A 72 12.92 11.20 11.96
C THR A 72 12.45 9.76 11.75
N ARG A 73 13.40 8.86 11.45
CA ARG A 73 13.13 7.42 11.38
C ARG A 73 12.86 6.87 12.78
N VAL A 74 11.67 6.31 12.99
CA VAL A 74 11.26 5.72 14.29
C VAL A 74 11.67 4.26 14.40
N PHE A 75 11.65 3.52 13.30
CA PHE A 75 11.99 2.10 13.27
C PHE A 75 12.74 1.75 11.99
N GLU A 76 13.58 0.72 12.04
CA GLU A 76 14.44 0.30 10.93
C GLU A 76 13.62 -0.07 9.68
N LEU A 77 14.21 0.17 8.50
CA LEU A 77 13.63 -0.24 7.22
C LEU A 77 13.45 -1.76 7.18
N GLY A 78 12.23 -2.21 6.92
CA GLY A 78 11.94 -3.61 6.62
C GLY A 78 12.20 -3.95 5.15
N LEU A 79 12.76 -5.13 4.88
CA LEU A 79 13.07 -5.62 3.53
C LEU A 79 12.39 -6.97 3.29
N GLY A 80 11.10 -6.95 2.97
CA GLY A 80 10.34 -8.17 2.67
C GLY A 80 10.74 -8.80 1.34
N ASP A 81 10.76 -10.14 1.31
CA ASP A 81 11.17 -10.93 0.15
C ASP A 81 10.10 -11.94 -0.30
N ASP A 82 9.46 -11.63 -1.43
CA ASP A 82 8.42 -12.46 -2.05
C ASP A 82 8.98 -13.71 -2.77
N ASP A 83 10.31 -13.84 -2.92
CA ASP A 83 10.92 -15.11 -3.35
C ASP A 83 10.84 -16.19 -2.24
N ALA A 84 10.79 -15.75 -0.98
CA ALA A 84 10.74 -16.60 0.19
C ALA A 84 9.36 -16.55 0.84
N ASN A 85 9.20 -15.76 1.91
CA ASN A 85 7.94 -15.59 2.60
C ASN A 85 7.82 -14.18 3.16
N ILE A 86 7.28 -13.29 2.34
CA ILE A 86 7.07 -11.89 2.70
C ILE A 86 6.13 -11.68 3.90
N GLU A 87 5.20 -12.62 4.15
CA GLU A 87 4.30 -12.55 5.31
C GLU A 87 5.10 -12.71 6.62
N ASP A 88 6.01 -13.69 6.67
CA ASP A 88 6.87 -13.91 7.85
C ASP A 88 7.82 -12.72 8.08
N ASP A 89 8.35 -12.14 7.00
CA ASP A 89 9.18 -10.93 7.07
C ASP A 89 8.39 -9.75 7.65
N PHE A 90 7.16 -9.55 7.19
CA PHE A 90 6.28 -8.49 7.68
C PHE A 90 5.90 -8.70 9.15
N ILE A 91 5.53 -9.92 9.54
CA ILE A 91 5.22 -10.25 10.95
C ILE A 91 6.43 -9.96 11.83
N THR A 92 7.62 -10.42 11.43
CA THR A 92 8.87 -10.21 12.19
C THR A 92 9.19 -8.73 12.36
N TRP A 93 8.99 -7.92 11.32
CA TRP A 93 9.18 -6.47 11.38
C TRP A 93 8.12 -5.81 12.27
N LYS A 94 6.84 -6.14 12.07
CA LYS A 94 5.69 -5.58 12.81
C LYS A 94 5.80 -5.82 14.32
N ASP A 95 6.24 -7.01 14.73
CA ASP A 95 6.32 -7.40 16.14
C ASP A 95 7.41 -6.63 16.91
N LYS A 96 8.41 -6.10 16.19
CA LYS A 96 9.44 -5.21 16.75
C LYS A 96 9.08 -3.72 16.59
N PHE A 97 8.36 -3.39 15.52
CA PHE A 97 7.89 -2.05 15.21
C PHE A 97 6.99 -1.49 16.32
N TRP A 98 5.93 -2.20 16.71
CA TRP A 98 4.97 -1.68 17.69
C TRP A 98 5.57 -1.37 19.07
N PRO A 99 6.40 -2.24 19.68
CA PRO A 99 7.10 -1.91 20.93
C PRO A 99 7.98 -0.65 20.81
N THR A 100 8.61 -0.45 19.65
CA THR A 100 9.46 0.72 19.40
C THR A 100 8.64 2.00 19.29
N VAL A 101 7.50 1.95 18.59
CA VAL A 101 6.53 3.06 18.52
C VAL A 101 6.00 3.42 19.91
N CYS A 102 5.62 2.41 20.71
CA CYS A 102 5.16 2.63 22.08
C CYS A 102 6.21 3.35 22.94
N ALA A 103 7.46 2.89 22.88
CA ALA A 103 8.57 3.52 23.60
C ALA A 103 8.85 4.96 23.10
N HIS A 104 8.81 5.18 21.78
CA HIS A 104 9.08 6.50 21.18
C HIS A 104 8.03 7.55 21.59
N PHE A 105 6.75 7.19 21.60
CA PHE A 105 5.66 8.12 21.93
C PHE A 105 5.25 8.08 23.41
N GLY A 106 5.85 7.22 24.22
CA GLY A 106 5.49 7.05 25.64
C GLY A 106 4.05 6.57 25.82
N ILE A 107 3.55 5.72 24.91
CA ILE A 107 2.20 5.16 24.96
C ILE A 107 2.25 3.70 25.43
N GLU A 108 1.27 3.30 26.22
CA GLU A 108 1.13 1.92 26.67
C GLU A 108 0.26 1.13 25.68
N SER A 109 0.64 -0.13 25.42
CA SER A 109 -0.20 -1.04 24.66
C SER A 109 -1.46 -1.36 25.46
N ALA A 110 -2.63 -1.33 24.81
CA ALA A 110 -3.89 -1.70 25.42
C ALA A 110 -3.98 -3.19 25.82
N GLY A 111 -2.97 -4.01 25.47
CA GLY A 111 -2.74 -5.35 26.00
C GLY A 111 -3.73 -6.44 25.58
N GLU A 112 -4.83 -6.08 24.92
CA GLU A 112 -5.86 -7.02 24.50
C GLU A 112 -6.04 -7.00 22.98
N ASP A 113 -5.93 -8.18 22.36
CA ASP A 113 -6.38 -8.41 20.99
C ASP A 113 -7.91 -8.35 20.95
N VAL A 114 -8.44 -7.16 20.71
CA VAL A 114 -9.88 -6.97 20.56
C VAL A 114 -10.26 -7.24 19.11
N SER A 115 -11.28 -8.10 18.89
CA SER A 115 -11.88 -8.25 17.56
C SER A 115 -12.66 -6.99 17.20
N VAL A 116 -12.03 -6.09 16.45
CA VAL A 116 -12.66 -4.86 15.95
C VAL A 116 -13.11 -5.08 14.51
N ARG A 117 -14.40 -4.87 14.23
CA ARG A 117 -14.94 -4.96 12.86
C ARG A 117 -14.77 -3.64 12.12
N GLN A 118 -14.13 -3.66 10.95
CA GLN A 118 -14.05 -2.49 10.07
C GLN A 118 -15.37 -2.17 9.36
N TYR A 119 -16.20 -3.19 9.11
CA TYR A 119 -17.46 -3.06 8.36
C TYR A 119 -18.65 -3.60 9.14
N LYS A 120 -19.81 -2.97 8.93
CA LYS A 120 -21.11 -3.38 9.47
C LYS A 120 -21.96 -4.00 8.37
N LEU A 121 -22.53 -5.17 8.63
CA LEU A 121 -23.55 -5.77 7.76
C LEU A 121 -24.84 -4.95 7.84
N THR A 122 -25.37 -4.57 6.68
CA THR A 122 -26.70 -3.96 6.53
C THR A 122 -27.46 -4.77 5.49
N GLU A 123 -28.53 -5.45 5.92
CA GLU A 123 -29.36 -6.23 5.03
C GLU A 123 -30.36 -5.32 4.30
N HIS A 124 -30.53 -5.55 3.00
CA HIS A 124 -31.49 -4.85 2.15
C HIS A 124 -32.62 -5.81 1.79
N ILE A 125 -33.75 -5.72 2.52
CA ILE A 125 -34.92 -6.62 2.37
C ILE A 125 -35.62 -6.37 1.02
N GLU A 126 -35.69 -5.11 0.59
CA GLU A 126 -36.18 -4.73 -0.73
C GLU A 126 -34.99 -4.46 -1.66
N SER A 127 -34.75 -5.39 -2.58
CA SER A 127 -33.76 -5.21 -3.65
C SER A 127 -34.36 -4.31 -4.73
N ILE A 128 -33.69 -3.20 -5.04
CA ILE A 128 -33.91 -2.44 -6.27
C ILE A 128 -32.85 -2.93 -7.26
N PRO A 129 -33.19 -3.78 -8.25
CA PRO A 129 -32.19 -4.42 -9.13
C PRO A 129 -31.21 -3.44 -9.76
N ASP A 130 -31.70 -2.25 -10.14
CA ASP A 130 -30.90 -1.19 -10.75
C ASP A 130 -29.90 -0.49 -9.81
N ARG A 131 -29.83 -0.90 -8.54
CA ARG A 131 -28.92 -0.34 -7.51
C ARG A 131 -27.97 -1.38 -6.91
N VAL A 132 -27.92 -2.57 -7.48
CA VAL A 132 -27.13 -3.69 -6.96
C VAL A 132 -25.99 -3.98 -7.93
N PHE A 133 -24.76 -3.98 -7.43
CA PHE A 133 -23.61 -4.46 -8.20
C PHE A 133 -23.76 -5.95 -8.50
N THR A 134 -23.47 -6.33 -9.74
CA THR A 134 -23.60 -7.71 -10.26
C THR A 134 -22.27 -8.28 -10.76
N GLY A 135 -21.17 -7.57 -10.52
CA GLY A 135 -19.81 -7.98 -10.87
C GLY A 135 -18.93 -6.84 -11.40
N GLU A 136 -19.48 -5.63 -11.54
CA GLU A 136 -18.73 -4.45 -11.96
C GLU A 136 -17.70 -4.02 -10.92
N VAL A 137 -16.57 -3.47 -11.39
CA VAL A 137 -15.42 -3.13 -10.53
C VAL A 137 -15.68 -1.92 -9.63
N ALA A 138 -16.24 -0.84 -10.18
CA ALA A 138 -16.34 0.43 -9.46
C ALA A 138 -17.64 1.18 -9.71
N ARG A 139 -18.04 1.33 -10.97
CA ARG A 139 -19.26 2.05 -11.36
C ARG A 139 -20.38 1.07 -11.66
N LEU A 140 -21.52 1.27 -11.01
CA LEU A 140 -22.71 0.48 -11.25
C LEU A 140 -23.13 0.51 -12.72
N HIS A 141 -23.49 -0.66 -13.27
CA HIS A 141 -23.83 -0.91 -14.66
C HIS A 141 -22.71 -0.64 -15.67
N SER A 142 -21.44 -0.49 -15.26
CA SER A 142 -20.35 -0.22 -16.21
C SER A 142 -20.06 -1.37 -17.16
N LEU A 143 -20.30 -2.62 -16.73
CA LEU A 143 -20.15 -3.81 -17.58
C LEU A 143 -21.25 -3.88 -18.66
N ILE A 144 -22.42 -3.30 -18.41
CA ILE A 144 -23.51 -3.20 -19.39
C ILE A 144 -23.31 -1.96 -20.28
N ASN A 145 -22.99 -0.82 -19.67
CA ASN A 145 -22.86 0.47 -20.32
C ASN A 145 -21.39 0.86 -20.51
N GLN A 146 -20.71 0.13 -21.41
CA GLN A 146 -19.29 0.31 -21.68
C GLN A 146 -19.01 1.65 -22.38
N ARG A 147 -18.20 2.50 -21.74
CA ARG A 147 -17.79 3.80 -22.29
C ARG A 147 -16.30 4.02 -22.02
N PRO A 148 -15.51 4.45 -23.02
CA PRO A 148 -14.11 4.79 -22.81
C PRO A 148 -13.95 6.06 -21.95
N PRO A 149 -12.77 6.31 -21.36
CA PRO A 149 -11.57 5.46 -21.40
C PRO A 149 -11.75 4.18 -20.58
N PHE A 150 -11.06 3.11 -21.00
CA PHE A 150 -11.02 1.85 -20.26
C PHE A 150 -9.71 1.73 -19.49
N ASP A 151 -9.81 1.38 -18.22
CA ASP A 151 -8.71 1.29 -17.26
C ASP A 151 -9.03 0.25 -16.16
N VAL A 152 -8.20 0.18 -15.12
CA VAL A 152 -8.38 -0.78 -14.00
C VAL A 152 -9.71 -0.59 -13.23
N LYS A 153 -10.32 0.59 -13.29
CA LYS A 153 -11.62 0.90 -12.64
C LYS A 153 -12.81 0.75 -13.61
N ASN A 154 -12.54 0.71 -14.91
CA ASN A 154 -13.53 0.56 -15.97
C ASN A 154 -13.01 -0.38 -17.06
N PRO A 155 -12.99 -1.71 -16.81
CA PRO A 155 -12.43 -2.65 -17.78
C PRO A 155 -13.31 -2.77 -19.03
N TYR A 156 -12.66 -3.03 -20.17
CA TYR A 156 -13.33 -3.36 -21.41
C TYR A 156 -13.71 -4.85 -21.48
N LEU A 157 -14.98 -5.17 -21.73
CA LEU A 157 -15.44 -6.55 -21.96
C LEU A 157 -15.12 -7.03 -23.38
N ALA A 158 -13.85 -7.38 -23.61
CA ALA A 158 -13.39 -7.90 -24.89
C ALA A 158 -13.96 -9.31 -25.18
N PRO A 159 -14.66 -9.52 -26.31
CA PRO A 159 -15.17 -10.85 -26.65
C PRO A 159 -14.03 -11.78 -27.09
N ILE A 160 -13.96 -12.98 -26.50
CA ILE A 160 -13.04 -14.04 -26.93
C ILE A 160 -13.49 -14.54 -28.31
N LYS A 161 -12.70 -14.28 -29.35
CA LYS A 161 -13.03 -14.68 -30.74
C LYS A 161 -12.55 -16.09 -31.11
N VAL A 162 -11.41 -16.50 -30.57
CA VAL A 162 -10.79 -17.80 -30.82
C VAL A 162 -10.24 -18.31 -29.50
N ASN A 163 -10.52 -19.58 -29.19
CA ASN A 163 -9.92 -20.30 -28.09
C ASN A 163 -9.59 -21.70 -28.62
N ARG A 164 -8.29 -22.01 -28.75
CA ARG A 164 -7.79 -23.29 -29.27
C ARG A 164 -6.53 -23.69 -28.51
N GLU A 165 -6.30 -24.99 -28.43
CA GLU A 165 -5.06 -25.57 -27.91
C GLU A 165 -3.87 -25.18 -28.82
N LEU A 166 -2.71 -24.89 -28.21
CA LEU A 166 -1.49 -24.42 -28.88
C LEU A 166 -0.62 -25.58 -29.36
#